data_AF-A0A5C5CSQ4-F1
#
_entry.id   AF-A0A5C5CSQ4-F1
#
_cell.length_a   1.000
_cell.length_b   1.000
_cell.length_c   1.000
_cell.angle_alpha   90.00
_cell.angle_beta   90.00
_cell.angle_gamma   90.00
#
_symmetry.space_group_name_H-M   'P 1'
#
loop_
_entity.id
_entity.type
_entity.pdbx_description
1 polymer ?
#
loop_
_entity_poly.entity_id
_entity_poly.type
_entity_poly.pdbx_seq_one_letter_code
_entity_poly.pdbx_strand_id
1 'polypeptide(L)'
;MATFNVLKGNALGKAIEGRGKDVATFTAREHQLAYSAIAHLDEHNDAKYVNALYAVTPVNYRAGLRAWVGAFSKAKFEKESQTFVYAKGKESNLEKALEIAPANYAKEANAGASKAAKSLMERVESAAKKVIDDEAASRDDKAFARALNNFLAMHKRALTQPKAEKPAKPAPRLIKAKPEATAEAKAA
;
A
#
# COMPACT_ATOMS: atom_id res chain seq x y z
N MET A 1 -25.56 4.60 -34.26
CA MET A 1 -24.09 4.45 -34.07
C MET A 1 -23.46 5.83 -34.18
N ALA A 2 -22.62 6.23 -33.22
CA ALA A 2 -21.96 7.53 -33.27
C ALA A 2 -20.80 7.47 -34.29
N THR A 3 -20.88 8.25 -35.36
CA THR A 3 -19.80 8.47 -36.31
C THR A 3 -18.76 9.38 -35.65
N PHE A 4 -17.54 8.90 -35.45
CA PHE A 4 -16.45 9.70 -34.90
C PHE A 4 -15.46 10.11 -35.99
N ASN A 5 -15.05 11.37 -35.97
CA ASN A 5 -14.03 11.89 -36.87
C ASN A 5 -12.65 11.37 -36.44
N VAL A 6 -11.92 10.77 -37.39
CA VAL A 6 -10.54 10.32 -37.16
C VAL A 6 -9.61 11.53 -37.23
N LEU A 7 -9.09 11.94 -36.07
CA LEU A 7 -8.09 13.00 -35.97
C LEU A 7 -6.72 12.49 -36.44
N LYS A 8 -6.02 13.29 -37.27
CA LYS A 8 -4.67 12.97 -37.78
C LYS A 8 -3.73 14.17 -37.66
N GLY A 9 -2.43 13.91 -37.59
CA GLY A 9 -1.38 14.94 -37.60
C GLY A 9 -1.48 15.95 -36.45
N ASN A 10 -1.30 17.24 -36.74
CA ASN A 10 -1.31 18.31 -35.74
C ASN A 10 -2.63 18.40 -34.94
N ALA A 11 -3.77 18.04 -35.56
CA ALA A 11 -5.06 18.02 -34.87
C ALA A 11 -5.12 16.92 -33.78
N LEU A 12 -4.46 15.78 -34.00
CA LEU A 12 -4.32 14.74 -32.99
C LEU A 12 -3.39 15.20 -31.86
N GLY A 13 -2.27 15.85 -32.18
CA GLY A 13 -1.35 16.40 -31.18
C GLY A 13 -2.03 17.38 -30.22
N LYS A 14 -2.74 18.37 -30.78
CA LYS A 14 -3.51 19.34 -29.98
C LYS A 14 -4.63 18.71 -29.15
N ALA A 15 -5.30 17.70 -29.70
CA ALA A 15 -6.34 16.97 -28.96
C ALA A 15 -5.76 16.17 -27.78
N ILE A 16 -4.57 15.58 -27.94
CA ILE A 16 -3.86 14.89 -26.86
C ILE A 16 -3.41 15.88 -25.78
N GLU A 17 -2.86 17.03 -26.18
CA GLU A 17 -2.44 18.10 -25.25
C GLU A 17 -3.63 18.68 -24.47
N GLY A 18 -4.75 18.94 -25.15
CA GLY A 18 -5.99 19.43 -24.53
C GLY A 18 -6.60 18.42 -23.54
N ARG A 19 -6.44 17.13 -23.81
CA ARG A 19 -6.96 16.04 -22.96
C ARG A 19 -6.46 16.13 -21.52
N GLY A 20 -5.24 16.61 -21.30
CA GLY A 20 -4.70 16.79 -19.94
C GLY A 20 -5.54 17.76 -19.11
N LYS A 21 -6.04 18.84 -19.71
CA LYS A 21 -6.90 19.82 -19.06
C LYS A 21 -8.30 19.25 -18.76
N ASP A 22 -8.85 18.51 -19.72
CA ASP A 22 -10.17 17.89 -19.56
C ASP A 22 -10.15 16.82 -18.45
N VAL A 23 -9.08 16.02 -18.37
CA VAL A 23 -8.89 15.03 -17.31
C VAL A 23 -8.75 15.70 -15.95
N ALA A 24 -7.98 16.78 -15.83
CA ALA A 24 -7.86 17.52 -14.57
C ALA A 24 -9.22 18.08 -14.10
N THR A 25 -10.01 18.61 -15.04
CA THR A 25 -11.35 19.15 -14.76
C THR A 25 -12.33 18.05 -14.36
N PHE A 26 -12.24 16.88 -15.02
CA PHE A 26 -13.01 15.70 -14.66
C PHE A 26 -12.68 15.21 -13.24
N THR A 27 -11.40 15.06 -12.90
CA THR A 27 -10.97 14.62 -11.57
C THR A 27 -11.41 15.61 -10.48
N ALA A 28 -11.32 16.92 -10.73
CA ALA A 28 -11.81 17.93 -9.80
C ALA A 28 -13.33 17.83 -9.58
N ARG A 29 -14.10 17.63 -10.66
CA ARG A 29 -15.56 17.48 -10.58
C ARG A 29 -15.96 16.18 -9.88
N GLU A 30 -15.27 15.08 -10.15
CA GLU A 30 -15.49 13.80 -9.48
C GLU A 30 -15.18 13.90 -7.99
N HIS A 31 -14.09 14.59 -7.62
CA HIS A 31 -13.73 14.86 -6.23
C HIS A 31 -14.78 15.70 -5.52
N GLN A 32 -15.26 16.78 -6.14
CA GLN A 32 -16.34 17.61 -5.60
C GLN A 32 -17.61 16.80 -5.32
N LEU A 33 -18.03 15.96 -6.27
CA LEU A 33 -19.20 15.09 -6.09
C LEU A 33 -18.98 14.06 -4.97
N ALA A 34 -17.80 13.44 -4.92
CA ALA A 34 -17.46 12.47 -3.88
C ALA A 34 -17.44 13.11 -2.48
N TYR A 35 -16.84 14.28 -2.35
CA TYR A 35 -16.84 15.08 -1.13
C TYR A 35 -18.26 15.42 -0.69
N SER A 36 -19.08 15.95 -1.60
CA SER A 36 -20.47 16.32 -1.30
C SER A 36 -21.29 15.11 -0.83
N ALA A 37 -21.06 13.93 -1.43
CA ALA A 37 -21.75 12.71 -1.04
C ALA A 37 -21.37 12.22 0.37
N ILE A 38 -20.09 12.31 0.76
CA ILE A 38 -19.69 11.94 2.13
C ILE A 38 -20.08 12.99 3.18
N ALA A 39 -20.12 14.28 2.81
CA ALA A 39 -20.61 15.34 3.68
C ALA A 39 -22.10 15.14 3.99
N HIS A 40 -22.92 14.83 2.98
CA HIS A 40 -24.32 14.48 3.20
C HIS A 40 -24.47 13.24 4.10
N LEU A 41 -23.67 12.20 3.88
CA LEU A 41 -23.66 11.03 4.74
C LEU A 41 -23.32 11.39 6.19
N ASP A 42 -22.42 12.35 6.41
CA ASP A 42 -22.02 12.77 7.75
C ASP A 42 -23.10 13.56 8.48
N GLU A 43 -23.79 14.45 7.76
CA GLU A 43 -24.86 15.31 8.29
C GLU A 43 -26.16 14.55 8.51
N HIS A 44 -26.51 13.62 7.61
CA HIS A 44 -27.82 12.96 7.58
C HIS A 44 -27.78 11.46 7.89
N ASN A 45 -26.60 10.87 8.06
CA ASN A 45 -26.41 9.43 8.25
C ASN A 45 -27.02 8.58 7.12
N ASP A 46 -27.17 9.15 5.92
CA ASP A 46 -27.73 8.48 4.73
C ASP A 46 -26.67 8.27 3.63
N ALA A 47 -26.51 7.02 3.19
CA ALA A 47 -25.55 6.62 2.17
C ALA A 47 -26.09 6.73 0.73
N LYS A 48 -27.30 7.25 0.52
CA LYS A 48 -27.97 7.35 -0.79
C LYS A 48 -27.08 7.95 -1.87
N TYR A 49 -26.47 9.11 -1.64
CA TYR A 49 -25.66 9.80 -2.65
C TYR A 49 -24.30 9.14 -2.89
N VAL A 50 -23.72 8.52 -1.85
CA VAL A 50 -22.49 7.73 -1.99
C VAL A 50 -22.74 6.50 -2.86
N ASN A 51 -23.87 5.83 -2.68
CA ASN A 51 -24.30 4.69 -3.49
C ASN A 51 -24.63 5.09 -4.92
N ALA A 52 -25.35 6.21 -5.11
CA ALA A 52 -25.63 6.75 -6.43
C ALA A 52 -24.34 7.07 -7.20
N LEU A 53 -23.37 7.71 -6.53
CA LEU A 53 -22.05 7.98 -7.11
C LEU A 53 -21.31 6.70 -7.46
N TYR A 54 -21.29 5.71 -6.56
CA TYR A 54 -20.62 4.43 -6.80
C TYR A 54 -21.21 3.67 -8.01
N ALA A 55 -22.53 3.73 -8.20
CA ALA A 55 -23.21 3.10 -9.33
C ALA A 55 -22.76 3.68 -10.68
N VAL A 56 -22.66 5.01 -10.79
CA VAL A 56 -22.26 5.70 -12.03
C VAL A 56 -20.75 5.74 -12.24
N THR A 57 -19.96 5.50 -11.19
CA THR A 57 -18.49 5.51 -11.26
C THR A 57 -18.00 4.33 -12.13
N PRO A 58 -17.08 4.56 -13.08
CA PRO A 58 -16.47 3.49 -13.88
C PRO A 58 -15.78 2.42 -13.02
N VAL A 59 -15.81 1.16 -13.46
CA VAL A 59 -15.35 -0.01 -12.68
C VAL A 59 -13.89 0.14 -12.22
N ASN A 60 -13.03 0.71 -13.05
CA ASN A 60 -11.61 0.95 -12.74
C ASN A 60 -11.40 2.04 -11.65
N TYR A 61 -12.36 2.93 -11.44
CA TYR A 61 -12.30 3.99 -10.42
C TYR A 61 -13.01 3.59 -9.11
N ARG A 62 -13.96 2.64 -9.17
CA ARG A 62 -14.71 2.14 -8.00
C ARG A 62 -13.82 1.66 -6.86
N ALA A 63 -12.66 1.07 -7.15
CA ALA A 63 -11.72 0.63 -6.12
C ALA A 63 -11.15 1.80 -5.30
N GLY A 64 -10.75 2.89 -5.97
CA GLY A 64 -10.27 4.11 -5.34
C GLY A 64 -11.37 4.79 -4.53
N LEU A 65 -12.57 4.90 -5.10
CA LEU A 65 -13.74 5.45 -4.41
C LEU A 65 -14.08 4.66 -3.13
N ARG A 66 -14.07 3.32 -3.17
CA ARG A 66 -14.30 2.49 -1.96
C ARG A 66 -13.28 2.71 -0.87
N ALA A 67 -11.99 2.70 -1.24
CA ALA A 67 -10.92 2.91 -0.29
C ALA A 67 -11.03 4.30 0.36
N TRP A 68 -11.31 5.32 -0.46
CA TRP A 68 -11.43 6.70 -0.04
C TRP A 68 -12.65 6.94 0.87
N VAL A 69 -13.84 6.52 0.44
CA VAL A 69 -15.07 6.61 1.25
C VAL A 69 -14.90 5.84 2.56
N GLY A 70 -14.31 4.65 2.52
CA GLY A 70 -14.09 3.83 3.71
C GLY A 70 -13.11 4.42 4.73
N ALA A 71 -12.26 5.36 4.31
CA ALA A 71 -11.26 6.02 5.13
C ALA A 71 -11.72 7.36 5.70
N PHE A 72 -12.53 8.12 4.96
CA PHE A 72 -12.89 9.49 5.33
C PHE A 72 -14.36 9.69 5.75
N SER A 73 -15.19 8.65 5.65
CA SER A 73 -16.62 8.76 5.97
C SER A 73 -17.06 7.73 7.00
N LYS A 74 -18.24 7.99 7.59
CA LYS A 74 -18.95 7.06 8.47
C LYS A 74 -19.66 5.94 7.69
N ALA A 75 -19.02 5.42 6.64
CA ALA A 75 -19.55 4.33 5.82
C ALA A 75 -18.75 3.03 5.98
N LYS A 76 -19.46 1.92 5.85
CA LYS A 76 -18.91 0.59 5.60
C LYS A 76 -19.40 0.10 4.25
N PHE A 77 -18.50 -0.47 3.46
CA PHE A 77 -18.85 -1.10 2.19
C PHE A 77 -19.23 -2.56 2.43
N GLU A 78 -20.45 -2.94 2.07
CA GLU A 78 -20.93 -4.31 2.09
C GLU A 78 -20.63 -4.98 0.74
N LYS A 79 -19.85 -6.06 0.77
CA LYS A 79 -19.33 -6.71 -0.44
C LYS A 79 -20.42 -7.47 -1.21
N GLU A 80 -21.41 -7.99 -0.48
CA GLU A 80 -22.49 -8.81 -1.02
C GLU A 80 -23.49 -7.96 -1.83
N SER A 81 -23.94 -6.85 -1.25
CA SER A 81 -24.84 -5.89 -1.91
C SER A 81 -24.11 -4.90 -2.82
N GLN A 82 -22.78 -4.82 -2.73
CA GLN A 82 -21.96 -3.80 -3.38
C GLN A 82 -22.40 -2.36 -3.06
N THR A 83 -22.87 -2.11 -1.84
CA THR A 83 -23.34 -0.81 -1.37
C THR A 83 -22.61 -0.35 -0.12
N PHE A 84 -22.64 0.95 0.12
CA PHE A 84 -22.25 1.58 1.36
C PHE A 84 -23.43 1.66 2.31
N VAL A 85 -23.16 1.38 3.58
CA VAL A 85 -24.10 1.48 4.70
C VAL A 85 -23.47 2.36 5.77
N TYR A 86 -24.31 3.16 6.43
CA TYR A 86 -23.87 3.98 7.56
C TYR A 86 -23.31 3.12 8.70
N ALA A 87 -22.20 3.55 9.29
CA ALA A 87 -21.49 2.87 10.35
C ALA A 87 -21.31 3.81 11.56
N LYS A 88 -22.17 3.64 12.57
CA LYS A 88 -22.23 4.47 13.79
C LYS A 88 -20.93 4.53 14.61
N GLY A 89 -20.03 3.56 14.44
CA GLY A 89 -18.75 3.49 15.15
C GLY A 89 -17.54 4.02 14.38
N LYS A 90 -17.75 4.62 13.21
CA LYS A 90 -16.68 5.25 12.42
C LYS A 90 -16.76 6.76 12.53
N GLU A 91 -15.59 7.39 12.46
CA GLU A 91 -15.46 8.84 12.40
C GLU A 91 -15.29 9.29 10.94
N SER A 92 -15.86 10.46 10.63
CA SER A 92 -15.62 11.17 9.38
C SER A 92 -14.41 12.07 9.53
N ASN A 93 -13.61 12.19 8.47
CA ASN A 93 -12.54 13.18 8.40
C ASN A 93 -12.68 13.94 7.08
N LEU A 94 -13.61 14.89 7.08
CA LEU A 94 -13.93 15.69 5.90
C LEU A 94 -12.79 16.63 5.51
N GLU A 95 -12.01 17.15 6.46
CA GLU A 95 -10.87 18.02 6.17
C GLU A 95 -9.84 17.31 5.27
N LYS A 96 -9.41 16.10 5.64
CA LYS A 96 -8.50 15.30 4.81
C LYS A 96 -9.14 14.82 3.50
N ALA A 97 -10.45 14.61 3.51
CA ALA A 97 -11.19 14.27 2.29
C ALA A 97 -11.14 15.40 1.25
N LEU A 98 -11.04 16.66 1.69
CA LEU A 98 -10.92 17.81 0.78
C LEU A 98 -9.54 17.86 0.10
N GLU A 99 -8.50 17.35 0.76
CA GLU A 99 -7.12 17.41 0.26
C GLU A 99 -6.82 16.32 -0.76
N ILE A 100 -7.33 15.11 -0.56
CA ILE A 100 -6.99 13.95 -1.37
C ILE A 100 -8.20 13.51 -2.20
N ALA A 101 -8.08 13.52 -3.53
CA ALA A 101 -9.13 13.03 -4.41
C ALA A 101 -9.21 11.48 -4.40
N PRO A 102 -10.40 10.88 -4.62
CA PRO A 102 -10.57 9.42 -4.67
C PRO A 102 -9.64 8.70 -5.66
N ALA A 103 -9.38 9.33 -6.81
CA ALA A 103 -8.48 8.79 -7.84
C ALA A 103 -7.01 8.71 -7.39
N ASN A 104 -6.59 9.60 -6.50
CA ASN A 104 -5.21 9.69 -5.99
C ASN A 104 -5.05 8.91 -4.69
N TYR A 105 -6.12 8.74 -3.92
CA TYR A 105 -6.08 8.04 -2.64
C TYR A 105 -5.54 6.61 -2.73
N ALA A 106 -5.94 5.84 -3.75
CA ALA A 106 -5.40 4.49 -3.93
C ALA A 106 -3.89 4.50 -4.23
N LYS A 107 -3.37 5.55 -4.88
CA LYS A 107 -1.93 5.68 -5.14
C LYS A 107 -1.19 6.13 -3.89
N GLU A 108 -1.74 7.10 -3.15
CA GLU A 108 -1.13 7.64 -1.92
C GLU A 108 -1.18 6.65 -0.76
N ALA A 109 -2.31 5.95 -0.57
CA ALA A 109 -2.45 4.88 0.42
C ALA A 109 -1.51 3.69 0.14
N ASN A 110 -1.18 3.45 -1.14
CA ASN A 110 -0.18 2.44 -1.52
C ASN A 110 1.25 3.00 -1.57
N ALA A 111 1.46 4.31 -1.71
CA ALA A 111 2.77 4.94 -1.67
C ALA A 111 3.34 4.98 -0.24
N GLY A 112 2.47 5.13 0.77
CA GLY A 112 2.83 4.92 2.18
C GLY A 112 3.00 3.43 2.55
N ALA A 113 2.37 2.53 1.79
CA ALA A 113 2.60 1.10 1.86
C ALA A 113 3.76 0.70 0.93
N SER A 114 4.96 1.25 1.17
CA SER A 114 6.15 0.41 1.04
C SER A 114 5.98 -0.72 2.06
N LYS A 115 5.21 -1.75 1.68
CA LYS A 115 5.36 -3.07 2.29
C LYS A 115 6.83 -3.35 2.11
N ALA A 116 7.60 -3.23 3.20
CA ALA A 116 8.95 -3.78 3.26
C ALA A 116 8.88 -5.10 2.51
N ALA A 117 9.63 -5.20 1.40
CA ALA A 117 9.46 -6.29 0.46
C ALA A 117 9.49 -7.57 1.27
N LYS A 118 8.34 -8.28 1.34
CA LYS A 118 8.25 -9.50 2.15
C LYS A 118 9.45 -10.34 1.78
N SER A 119 10.19 -10.78 2.80
CA SER A 119 11.38 -11.57 2.55
C SER A 119 10.99 -12.76 1.65
N LEU A 120 11.92 -13.25 0.83
CA LEU A 120 11.64 -14.40 -0.03
C LEU A 120 11.01 -15.56 0.78
N MET A 121 11.47 -15.76 2.02
CA MET A 121 10.92 -16.72 2.96
C MET A 121 9.43 -16.49 3.26
N GLU A 122 9.02 -15.26 3.57
CA GLU A 122 7.60 -14.93 3.84
C GLU A 122 6.73 -15.08 2.59
N ARG A 123 7.29 -14.82 1.40
CA ARG A 123 6.59 -15.00 0.13
C ARG A 123 6.35 -16.48 -0.15
N VAL A 124 7.35 -17.31 0.06
CA VAL A 124 7.26 -18.77 -0.11
C VAL A 124 6.33 -19.39 0.94
N GLU A 125 6.41 -18.97 2.20
CA GLU A 125 5.50 -19.42 3.26
C GLU A 125 4.04 -19.09 2.92
N SER A 126 3.77 -17.87 2.44
CA SER A 126 2.43 -17.46 2.03
C SER A 126 1.92 -18.20 0.78
N ALA A 127 2.79 -18.54 -0.17
CA ALA A 127 2.41 -19.30 -1.35
C ALA A 127 2.08 -20.75 -0.99
N ALA A 128 2.90 -21.38 -0.13
CA ALA A 128 2.66 -22.73 0.34
C ALA A 128 1.32 -22.85 1.09
N LYS A 129 1.01 -21.91 1.99
CA LYS A 129 -0.28 -21.89 2.71
C LYS A 129 -1.48 -21.79 1.76
N LYS A 130 -1.40 -20.93 0.74
CA LYS A 130 -2.46 -20.80 -0.27
C LYS A 130 -2.72 -22.12 -1.01
N VAL A 131 -1.68 -22.86 -1.37
CA VAL A 131 -1.82 -24.16 -2.05
C VAL A 131 -2.38 -25.23 -1.12
N ILE A 132 -2.06 -25.16 0.19
CA ILE A 132 -2.62 -26.08 1.19
C ILE A 132 -4.13 -25.86 1.34
N ASP A 133 -4.56 -24.60 1.38
CA ASP A 133 -5.95 -24.21 1.62
C ASP A 133 -6.81 -24.23 0.34
N ASP A 134 -6.20 -24.37 -0.83
CA ASP A 134 -6.90 -24.43 -2.12
C ASP A 134 -7.54 -25.81 -2.34
N GLU A 135 -8.87 -25.89 -2.35
CA GLU A 135 -9.60 -27.13 -2.56
C GLU A 135 -9.32 -27.77 -3.94
N ALA A 136 -9.02 -26.96 -4.97
CA ALA A 136 -8.75 -27.41 -6.33
C ALA A 136 -7.32 -27.90 -6.56
N ALA A 137 -6.40 -27.66 -5.62
CA ALA A 137 -5.01 -28.11 -5.75
C ALA A 137 -4.89 -29.63 -5.64
N SER A 138 -3.99 -30.21 -6.45
CA SER A 138 -3.76 -31.65 -6.47
C SER A 138 -3.23 -32.16 -5.12
N ARG A 139 -3.43 -33.45 -4.84
CA ARG A 139 -2.94 -34.08 -3.61
C ARG A 139 -1.41 -33.95 -3.46
N ASP A 140 -0.69 -34.07 -4.57
CA ASP A 140 0.77 -34.00 -4.59
C ASP A 140 1.27 -32.57 -4.36
N ASP A 141 0.60 -31.57 -4.93
CA ASP A 141 0.91 -30.16 -4.69
C ASP A 141 0.66 -29.77 -3.23
N LYS A 142 -0.43 -30.27 -2.64
CA LYS A 142 -0.72 -30.09 -1.21
C LYS A 142 0.31 -30.75 -0.32
N ALA A 143 0.76 -31.96 -0.67
CA ALA A 143 1.80 -32.68 0.07
C ALA A 143 3.14 -31.92 0.01
N PHE A 144 3.53 -31.47 -1.17
CA PHE A 144 4.73 -30.66 -1.38
C PHE A 144 4.66 -29.33 -0.61
N ALA A 145 3.53 -28.63 -0.69
CA ALA A 145 3.33 -27.36 0.02
C ALA A 145 3.40 -27.53 1.55
N ARG A 146 2.87 -28.64 2.09
CA ARG A 146 3.01 -28.98 3.53
C ARG A 146 4.47 -29.25 3.90
N ALA A 147 5.19 -30.03 3.09
CA ALA A 147 6.60 -30.32 3.32
C ALA A 147 7.45 -29.04 3.32
N LEU A 148 7.21 -28.15 2.36
CA LEU A 148 7.90 -26.86 2.25
C LEU A 148 7.59 -25.93 3.43
N ASN A 149 6.33 -25.85 3.85
CA ASN A 149 5.92 -25.05 5.00
C ASN A 149 6.54 -25.57 6.31
N ASN A 150 6.57 -26.90 6.49
CA ASN A 150 7.19 -27.53 7.66
C ASN A 150 8.72 -27.34 7.67
N PHE A 151 9.38 -27.47 6.51
CA PHE A 151 10.81 -27.22 6.38
C PHE A 151 11.16 -25.77 6.75
N LEU A 152 10.39 -24.80 6.24
CA LEU A 152 10.60 -23.40 6.58
C LEU A 152 10.35 -23.12 8.06
N ALA A 153 9.34 -23.74 8.68
CA ALA A 153 9.08 -23.59 10.11
C ALA A 153 10.24 -24.14 10.97
N MET A 154 10.78 -25.30 10.60
CA MET A 154 11.89 -25.96 11.32
C MET A 154 13.21 -25.19 11.17
N HIS A 155 13.50 -24.71 9.96
CA HIS A 155 14.79 -24.09 9.64
C HIS A 155 14.80 -22.57 9.69
N LYS A 156 13.67 -21.92 10.03
CA LYS A 156 13.55 -20.46 10.14
C LYS A 156 14.67 -19.86 10.99
N ARG A 157 14.99 -20.49 12.12
CA ARG A 157 16.01 -20.03 13.07
C ARG A 157 17.44 -20.24 12.56
N ALA A 158 17.70 -21.26 11.75
CA ALA A 158 19.01 -21.52 11.16
C ALA A 158 19.28 -20.63 9.94
N LEU A 159 18.23 -20.29 9.18
CA LEU A 159 18.31 -19.47 7.97
C LEU A 159 18.37 -17.96 8.25
N THR A 160 17.99 -17.52 9.44
CA THR A 160 18.00 -16.09 9.83
C THR A 160 19.12 -15.71 10.80
N GLN A 161 19.95 -16.67 11.24
CA GLN A 161 21.12 -16.35 12.05
C GLN A 161 22.22 -15.74 11.16
N PRO A 162 22.73 -14.54 11.48
CA PRO A 162 23.98 -14.08 10.90
C PRO A 162 25.08 -15.07 11.32
N LYS A 163 25.89 -15.49 10.36
CA LYS A 163 27.02 -16.41 10.56
C LYS A 163 27.84 -15.94 11.77
N ALA A 164 27.83 -16.73 12.85
CA ALA A 164 28.62 -16.43 14.04
C ALA A 164 30.09 -16.27 13.64
N GLU A 165 30.67 -15.09 13.90
CA GLU A 165 32.10 -14.87 13.79
C GLU A 165 32.81 -15.90 14.66
N LYS A 166 33.72 -16.68 14.06
CA LYS A 166 34.63 -17.54 14.82
C LYS A 166 35.40 -16.66 15.81
N PRO A 167 35.51 -17.04 17.10
CA PRO A 167 36.28 -16.24 18.05
C PRO A 167 37.75 -16.18 17.61
N ALA A 168 38.28 -14.95 17.56
CA ALA A 168 39.66 -14.66 17.20
C ALA A 168 40.65 -15.38 18.14
N LYS A 169 41.72 -15.94 17.57
CA LYS A 169 42.88 -16.46 18.33
C LYS A 169 43.43 -15.36 19.25
N PRO A 170 43.83 -15.67 20.49
CA PRO A 170 44.39 -14.67 21.40
C PRO A 170 45.74 -14.15 20.91
N ALA A 171 45.92 -12.83 20.97
CA ALA A 171 47.11 -12.11 20.52
C ALA A 171 48.36 -12.44 21.36
N PRO A 172 49.58 -12.44 20.78
CA PRO A 172 50.82 -12.63 21.53
C PRO A 172 51.11 -11.43 22.46
N ARG A 173 51.51 -11.71 23.71
CA ARG A 173 51.91 -10.72 24.71
C ARG A 173 53.23 -10.05 24.32
N LEU A 174 53.23 -8.74 24.11
CA LEU A 174 54.46 -7.94 24.08
C LEU A 174 54.81 -7.41 25.47
N ILE A 175 56.08 -7.62 25.82
CA ILE A 175 56.71 -7.41 27.11
C ILE A 175 57.05 -5.92 27.30
N LYS A 176 56.96 -5.48 28.57
CA LYS A 176 57.19 -4.14 29.13
C LYS A 176 58.52 -3.49 28.71
N ALA A 177 58.49 -2.16 28.56
CA ALA A 177 59.53 -1.27 29.07
C ALA A 177 58.88 0.00 29.65
N LYS A 178 59.34 0.40 30.83
CA LYS A 178 58.93 1.55 31.67
C LYS A 178 60.14 2.54 31.72
N PRO A 179 60.11 3.68 32.44
CA PRO A 179 59.94 5.06 31.95
C PRO A 179 61.11 6.01 32.31
N GLU A 180 61.08 7.29 31.87
CA GLU A 180 61.68 8.49 32.52
C GLU A 180 61.23 9.73 31.70
N ALA A 181 60.39 10.66 32.19
CA ALA A 181 60.65 11.84 33.07
C ALA A 181 61.70 12.81 32.45
N THR A 182 61.56 14.14 32.30
CA THR A 182 60.84 15.19 33.06
C THR A 182 60.82 16.54 32.25
N ALA A 183 59.90 17.45 32.63
CA ALA A 183 59.76 18.93 32.55
C ALA A 183 60.85 19.82 31.85
N GLU A 184 60.66 21.06 31.39
CA GLU A 184 59.93 22.29 31.85
C GLU A 184 59.70 23.23 30.64
N ALA A 185 58.54 23.90 30.46
CA ALA A 185 58.25 25.32 30.74
C ALA A 185 59.41 26.34 30.59
N LYS A 186 59.35 27.28 29.61
CA LYS A 186 58.90 28.70 29.73
C LYS A 186 59.35 29.54 28.51
N ALA A 187 58.63 30.66 28.32
CA ALA A 187 58.73 31.62 27.22
C ALA A 187 60.00 32.51 27.21
N ALA A 188 60.45 32.87 26.02
CA ALA A 188 60.82 34.22 25.52
C ALA A 188 61.48 34.08 24.15
#